data_AF-A0A9E5M6X3-F1
#
_entry.id   AF-A0A9E5M6X3-F1
#
_cell.length_a   1.000
_cell.length_b   1.000
_cell.length_c   1.000
_cell.angle_alpha   90.00
_cell.angle_beta   90.00
_cell.angle_gamma   90.00
#
_symmetry.space_group_name_H-M   'P 1'
#
loop_
_entity.id
_entity.type
_entity.pdbx_description
1 polymer ?
#
loop_
_entity_poly.entity_id
_entity_poly.type
_entity_poly.pdbx_seq_one_letter_code
_entity_poly.pdbx_strand_id
1 'polypeptide(L)'
;MKIKNSHKLPGLFIKIFLLGGVNAFALWSVPILIVDGRLLYAAYLAISTLILDYIFLSSKFVAAKYIVPGALLLVAFQIYPAIYTGYIAFTNFSVGHEMNKQSAIDSIISNSLEPVGDDSILSMRIAKAPEGTIVLLIKESDGNIYAGTDKSFKQLPSNSWSVDADGNLQGVEGYTFLTDEEIATVLEQYSNYF
;
A
#
# COMPACT_ATOMS: atom_id res chain seq x y z
N MET A 1 -33.13 -14.93 -55.76
CA MET A 1 -32.07 -15.22 -54.77
C MET A 1 -32.23 -14.23 -53.60
N LYS A 2 -32.94 -14.62 -52.54
CA LYS A 2 -33.23 -13.74 -51.39
C LYS A 2 -32.09 -13.85 -50.38
N ILE A 3 -31.28 -12.81 -50.25
CA ILE A 3 -30.31 -12.68 -49.16
C ILE A 3 -31.11 -12.44 -47.88
N LYS A 4 -31.36 -13.50 -47.12
CA LYS A 4 -32.06 -13.46 -45.85
C LYS A 4 -31.02 -13.62 -44.74
N ASN A 5 -30.92 -12.62 -43.86
CA ASN A 5 -30.22 -12.59 -42.54
C ASN A 5 -29.12 -11.52 -42.32
N SER A 6 -29.20 -10.34 -42.95
CA SER A 6 -28.29 -9.22 -42.63
C SER A 6 -28.41 -8.71 -41.18
N HIS A 7 -29.60 -8.80 -40.55
CA HIS A 7 -29.84 -8.26 -39.20
C HIS A 7 -29.15 -8.99 -38.03
N LYS A 8 -28.53 -10.17 -38.25
CA LYS A 8 -27.89 -10.95 -37.17
C LYS A 8 -26.38 -10.77 -37.08
N LEU A 9 -25.74 -10.21 -38.10
CA LEU A 9 -24.28 -10.14 -38.20
C LEU A 9 -23.67 -9.19 -37.15
N PRO A 10 -24.14 -7.93 -37.00
CA PRO A 10 -23.52 -6.98 -36.06
C PRO A 10 -23.67 -7.41 -34.59
N GLY A 11 -24.85 -7.92 -34.22
CA GLY A 11 -25.11 -8.40 -32.86
C GLY A 11 -24.26 -9.63 -32.49
N LEU A 12 -23.97 -10.50 -33.46
CA LEU A 12 -23.06 -11.63 -33.24
C LEU A 12 -21.63 -11.16 -33.00
N PHE A 13 -21.14 -10.19 -33.78
CA PHE A 13 -19.81 -9.62 -33.60
C PHE A 13 -19.64 -8.96 -32.23
N ILE A 14 -20.61 -8.11 -31.83
CA ILE A 14 -20.60 -7.46 -30.52
C ILE A 14 -20.57 -8.50 -29.40
N LYS A 15 -21.41 -9.54 -29.50
CA LYS A 15 -21.46 -10.62 -28.52
C LYS A 15 -20.11 -11.33 -28.39
N ILE A 16 -19.49 -11.74 -29.50
CA ILE A 16 -18.21 -12.44 -29.48
C ILE A 16 -17.10 -11.51 -28.99
N PHE A 17 -17.12 -10.24 -29.39
CA PHE A 17 -16.14 -9.26 -28.93
C PHE A 17 -16.19 -9.05 -27.41
N LEU A 18 -17.39 -8.84 -26.85
CA LEU A 18 -17.57 -8.70 -25.41
C LEU A 18 -17.15 -9.97 -24.64
N LEU A 19 -17.59 -11.14 -25.11
CA LEU A 19 -17.23 -12.41 -24.48
C LEU A 19 -15.74 -12.72 -24.60
N GLY A 20 -15.13 -12.35 -25.74
CA GLY A 20 -13.69 -12.41 -25.95
C GLY A 20 -12.93 -11.49 -24.99
N GLY A 21 -13.44 -10.29 -24.72
CA GLY A 21 -12.88 -9.38 -23.73
C GLY A 21 -12.91 -9.96 -22.31
N VAL A 22 -14.03 -10.55 -21.91
CA VAL A 22 -14.15 -11.24 -20.61
C VAL A 22 -13.18 -12.42 -20.50
N ASN A 23 -13.06 -13.22 -21.56
CA ASN A 23 -12.12 -14.35 -21.60
C ASN A 23 -10.65 -13.90 -21.59
N ALA A 24 -10.30 -12.86 -22.34
CA ALA A 24 -8.95 -12.31 -22.33
C ALA A 24 -8.57 -11.78 -20.93
N PHE A 25 -9.50 -11.09 -20.26
CA PHE A 25 -9.34 -10.66 -18.88
C PHE A 25 -9.13 -11.86 -17.94
N ALA A 26 -9.99 -12.88 -18.03
CA ALA A 26 -9.87 -14.08 -17.19
C ALA A 26 -8.54 -14.83 -17.42
N LEU A 27 -8.13 -15.02 -18.68
CA LEU A 27 -6.87 -15.68 -19.04
C LEU A 27 -5.64 -14.91 -18.55
N TRP A 28 -5.71 -13.58 -18.50
CA TRP A 28 -4.64 -12.76 -17.95
C TRP A 28 -4.63 -12.77 -16.41
N SER A 29 -5.80 -12.65 -15.76
CA SER A 29 -5.90 -12.53 -14.30
C SER A 29 -5.71 -13.85 -13.54
N VAL A 30 -6.19 -14.98 -14.07
CA VAL A 30 -6.13 -16.27 -13.35
C VAL A 30 -4.68 -16.68 -13.02
N PRO A 31 -3.70 -16.62 -13.94
CA PRO A 31 -2.30 -16.93 -13.62
C PRO A 31 -1.72 -16.01 -12.54
N ILE A 32 -2.01 -14.71 -12.59
CA ILE A 32 -1.55 -13.73 -11.59
C ILE A 32 -2.08 -14.11 -10.20
N LEU A 33 -3.38 -14.43 -10.12
CA LEU A 33 -4.01 -14.85 -8.86
C LEU A 33 -3.42 -16.16 -8.31
N ILE A 34 -3.00 -17.08 -9.18
CA ILE A 34 -2.33 -18.32 -8.76
C ILE A 34 -0.94 -18.01 -8.19
N VAL A 35 -0.16 -17.15 -8.85
CA VAL A 35 1.17 -16.74 -8.39
C VAL A 35 1.11 -16.02 -7.04
N ASP A 36 0.10 -15.16 -6.84
CA ASP A 36 -0.15 -14.47 -5.57
C ASP A 36 -0.72 -15.39 -4.45
N GLY A 37 -0.87 -16.69 -4.70
CA GLY A 37 -1.41 -17.65 -3.72
C GLY A 37 -2.94 -17.54 -3.50
N ARG A 38 -3.63 -16.72 -4.30
CA ARG A 38 -5.07 -16.43 -4.21
C ARG A 38 -5.92 -17.46 -4.95
N LEU A 39 -5.73 -18.74 -4.64
CA LEU A 39 -6.35 -19.86 -5.37
C LEU A 39 -7.88 -19.83 -5.39
N LEU A 40 -8.51 -19.44 -4.28
CA LEU A 40 -9.97 -19.32 -4.20
C LEU A 40 -10.52 -18.31 -5.20
N TYR A 41 -9.86 -17.15 -5.34
CA TYR A 41 -10.27 -16.12 -6.29
C TYR A 41 -9.98 -16.53 -7.74
N ALA A 42 -8.86 -17.21 -7.99
CA ALA A 42 -8.55 -17.76 -9.30
C ALA A 42 -9.61 -18.77 -9.76
N ALA A 43 -9.97 -19.72 -8.89
CA ALA A 43 -11.01 -20.71 -9.16
C ALA A 43 -12.38 -20.05 -9.38
N TYR A 44 -12.75 -19.08 -8.52
CA TYR A 44 -14.00 -18.33 -8.66
C TYR A 44 -14.08 -17.60 -10.01
N LEU A 45 -13.02 -16.89 -10.42
CA LEU A 45 -12.98 -16.19 -11.68
C LEU A 45 -13.08 -17.15 -12.87
N ALA A 46 -12.31 -18.23 -12.87
CA ALA A 46 -12.33 -19.23 -13.95
C ALA A 46 -13.72 -19.88 -14.09
N ILE A 47 -14.30 -20.34 -12.99
CA ILE A 47 -15.63 -20.97 -12.98
C ILE A 47 -16.71 -19.97 -13.44
N SER A 48 -16.67 -18.74 -12.94
CA SER A 48 -17.64 -17.70 -13.31
C SER A 48 -17.58 -17.38 -14.80
N THR A 49 -16.37 -17.25 -15.36
CA THR A 49 -16.18 -17.04 -16.81
C THR A 49 -16.72 -18.21 -17.63
N LEU A 50 -16.45 -19.46 -17.23
CA LEU A 50 -16.98 -20.64 -17.92
C LEU A 50 -18.52 -20.70 -17.87
N ILE A 51 -19.13 -20.32 -16.74
CA ILE A 51 -20.59 -20.24 -16.61
C ILE A 51 -21.14 -19.17 -17.55
N LEU A 52 -20.52 -17.99 -17.62
CA LEU A 52 -20.93 -16.93 -18.53
C LEU A 52 -20.81 -17.38 -20.00
N ASP A 53 -19.69 -17.99 -20.38
CA ASP A 53 -19.49 -18.55 -21.72
C ASP A 53 -20.59 -19.56 -22.05
N TYR A 54 -20.87 -20.49 -21.14
CA TYR A 54 -21.91 -21.49 -21.33
C TYR A 54 -23.29 -20.86 -21.53
N ILE A 55 -23.68 -19.89 -20.71
CA ILE A 55 -24.97 -19.20 -20.81
C ILE A 55 -25.08 -18.41 -22.12
N PHE A 56 -24.05 -17.63 -22.45
CA PHE A 56 -24.11 -16.74 -23.60
C PHE A 56 -23.95 -17.50 -24.93
N LEU A 57 -23.08 -18.52 -25.02
CA LEU A 57 -22.89 -19.32 -26.22
C LEU A 57 -24.06 -20.30 -26.47
N SER A 58 -24.67 -20.84 -25.41
CA SER A 58 -25.80 -21.78 -25.56
C SER A 58 -27.03 -21.14 -26.20
N SER A 59 -27.71 -21.88 -27.08
CA SER A 59 -28.99 -21.47 -27.67
C SER A 59 -30.19 -21.66 -26.71
N LYS A 60 -30.03 -22.47 -25.66
CA LYS A 60 -31.12 -22.89 -24.77
C LYS A 60 -31.46 -21.86 -23.68
N PHE A 61 -30.45 -21.13 -23.19
CA PHE A 61 -30.60 -20.21 -22.04
C PHE A 61 -30.97 -18.79 -22.47
N VAL A 62 -32.08 -18.62 -23.19
CA VAL A 62 -32.51 -17.29 -23.65
C VAL A 62 -32.89 -16.39 -22.48
N ALA A 63 -33.66 -16.88 -21.51
CA ALA A 63 -34.07 -16.10 -20.34
C ALA A 63 -32.88 -15.66 -19.48
N ALA A 64 -31.93 -16.55 -19.23
CA ALA A 64 -30.77 -16.26 -18.39
C ALA A 64 -29.90 -15.12 -18.95
N LYS A 65 -29.78 -14.98 -20.28
CA LYS A 65 -29.00 -13.89 -20.90
C LYS A 65 -29.50 -12.49 -20.53
N TYR A 66 -30.78 -12.34 -20.23
CA TYR A 66 -31.36 -11.06 -19.78
C TYR A 66 -31.25 -10.87 -18.27
N ILE A 67 -31.23 -11.97 -17.51
CA ILE A 67 -31.15 -11.93 -16.04
C ILE A 67 -29.71 -11.74 -15.57
N VAL A 68 -28.74 -12.40 -16.22
CA VAL A 68 -27.34 -12.46 -15.79
C VAL A 68 -26.73 -11.08 -15.53
N PRO A 69 -26.86 -10.06 -16.41
CA PRO A 69 -26.30 -8.75 -16.12
C PRO A 69 -26.84 -8.14 -14.82
N GLY A 70 -28.15 -8.21 -14.61
CA GLY A 70 -28.79 -7.69 -13.38
C GLY A 70 -28.44 -8.52 -12.15
N ALA A 71 -28.38 -9.85 -12.29
CA ALA A 71 -28.00 -10.76 -11.22
C ALA A 71 -26.55 -10.53 -10.77
N LEU A 72 -25.63 -10.27 -11.71
CA LEU A 72 -24.24 -9.93 -11.38
C LEU A 72 -24.15 -8.66 -10.55
N LEU A 73 -24.87 -7.60 -10.95
CA LEU A 73 -24.91 -6.34 -10.19
C LEU A 73 -25.54 -6.55 -8.80
N LEU A 74 -26.64 -7.30 -8.72
CA LEU A 74 -27.29 -7.61 -7.46
C LEU A 74 -26.36 -8.40 -6.53
N VAL A 75 -25.66 -9.40 -7.05
CA VAL A 75 -24.71 -10.20 -6.25
C VAL A 75 -23.56 -9.32 -5.76
N ALA A 76 -22.96 -8.53 -6.65
CA ALA A 76 -21.80 -7.70 -6.33
C ALA A 76 -22.11 -6.57 -5.34
N PHE A 77 -23.26 -5.90 -5.49
CA PHE A 77 -23.57 -4.69 -4.72
C PHE A 77 -24.55 -4.89 -3.57
N GLN A 78 -25.38 -5.94 -3.60
CA GLN A 78 -26.37 -6.18 -2.54
C GLN A 78 -26.03 -7.42 -1.72
N ILE A 79 -25.89 -8.58 -2.36
CA ILE A 79 -25.70 -9.85 -1.64
C ILE A 79 -24.32 -9.89 -1.01
N TYR A 80 -23.26 -9.54 -1.74
CA TYR A 80 -21.90 -9.60 -1.23
C TYR A 80 -21.69 -8.70 -0.01
N PRO A 81 -22.07 -7.39 -0.02
CA PRO A 81 -21.94 -6.55 1.18
C PRO A 81 -22.79 -7.05 2.35
N ALA A 82 -24.00 -7.55 2.10
CA ALA A 82 -24.85 -8.09 3.16
C ALA A 82 -24.23 -9.32 3.84
N ILE A 83 -23.71 -10.27 3.05
CA ILE A 83 -23.02 -11.46 3.58
C ILE A 83 -21.73 -11.05 4.30
N TYR A 84 -20.95 -10.13 3.73
CA TYR A 84 -19.71 -9.66 4.34
C TYR A 84 -19.96 -8.98 5.69
N THR A 85 -20.97 -8.12 5.79
CA THR A 85 -21.39 -7.52 7.06
C THR A 85 -21.83 -8.59 8.07
N GLY A 86 -22.58 -9.60 7.61
CA GLY A 86 -22.96 -10.74 8.44
C GLY A 86 -21.74 -11.51 8.95
N TYR A 87 -20.75 -11.78 8.10
CA TYR A 87 -19.50 -12.44 8.48
C TYR A 87 -18.72 -11.62 9.51
N ILE A 88 -18.54 -10.32 9.26
CA ILE A 88 -17.83 -9.41 10.15
C ILE A 88 -18.51 -9.32 11.52
N ALA A 89 -19.84 -9.42 11.60
CA ALA A 89 -20.56 -9.44 12.87
C ALA A 89 -20.20 -10.64 13.79
N PHE A 90 -19.62 -11.71 13.24
CA PHE A 90 -19.10 -12.84 14.02
C PHE A 90 -17.60 -12.73 14.34
N THR A 91 -16.96 -11.62 13.99
CA THR A 91 -15.54 -11.36 14.25
C THR A 91 -15.37 -10.24 15.27
N ASN A 92 -14.20 -10.14 15.90
CA ASN A 92 -13.84 -9.00 16.75
C ASN A 92 -13.32 -7.81 15.93
N PHE A 93 -14.00 -7.46 14.84
CA PHE A 93 -13.63 -6.31 14.02
C PHE A 93 -14.18 -5.03 14.67
N SER A 94 -13.31 -4.31 15.36
CA SER A 94 -13.61 -3.08 16.09
C SER A 94 -12.41 -2.15 16.04
N VAL A 95 -12.58 -0.90 16.50
CA VAL A 95 -11.46 0.04 16.64
C VAL A 95 -10.39 -0.57 17.57
N GLY A 96 -9.15 -0.66 17.09
CA GLY A 96 -8.02 -1.32 17.75
C GLY A 96 -7.81 -2.78 17.35
N HIS A 97 -8.67 -3.34 16.50
CA HIS A 97 -8.61 -4.73 16.01
C HIS A 97 -8.80 -4.82 14.48
N GLU A 98 -8.52 -3.74 13.76
CA GLU A 98 -8.68 -3.68 12.30
C GLU A 98 -7.56 -4.37 11.51
N MET A 99 -6.41 -4.61 12.14
CA MET A 99 -5.25 -5.22 11.49
C MET A 99 -5.25 -6.74 11.62
N ASN A 100 -4.68 -7.39 10.61
CA ASN A 100 -4.34 -8.80 10.76
C ASN A 100 -3.17 -8.95 11.75
N LYS A 101 -3.04 -10.14 12.35
CA LYS A 101 -2.03 -10.43 13.38
C LYS A 101 -0.60 -10.12 12.90
N GLN A 102 -0.26 -10.48 11.67
CA GLN A 102 1.10 -10.30 11.16
C GLN A 102 1.45 -8.82 11.02
N SER A 103 0.55 -8.04 10.40
CA SER A 103 0.70 -6.59 10.28
C SER A 103 0.78 -5.91 11.65
N ALA A 104 0.02 -6.36 12.65
CA ALA A 104 0.13 -5.84 14.00
C ALA A 104 1.51 -6.16 14.64
N ILE A 105 2.04 -7.36 14.45
CA ILE A 105 3.38 -7.74 14.91
C ILE A 105 4.44 -6.88 14.23
N ASP A 106 4.37 -6.74 12.91
CA ASP A 106 5.34 -5.97 12.12
C ASP A 106 5.35 -4.50 12.55
N SER A 107 4.17 -3.92 12.80
CA SER A 107 4.05 -2.56 13.35
C SER A 107 4.64 -2.46 14.75
N ILE A 108 4.39 -3.42 15.63
CA ILE A 108 4.97 -3.42 16.99
C ILE A 108 6.49 -3.51 16.93
N ILE A 109 7.04 -4.41 16.11
CA ILE A 109 8.49 -4.56 15.95
C ILE A 109 9.11 -3.27 15.42
N SER A 110 8.48 -2.66 14.41
CA SER A 110 9.00 -1.42 13.79
C SER A 110 8.97 -0.23 14.76
N ASN A 111 8.02 -0.22 15.71
CA ASN A 111 7.90 0.83 16.73
C ASN A 111 8.61 0.50 18.05
N SER A 112 9.11 -0.72 18.21
CA SER A 112 9.81 -1.15 19.42
C SER A 112 11.28 -0.75 19.34
N LEU A 113 11.58 0.48 19.75
CA LEU A 113 12.95 0.96 19.89
C LEU A 113 13.48 0.55 21.27
N GLU A 114 14.32 -0.49 21.31
CA GLU A 114 15.10 -0.84 22.49
C GLU A 114 16.56 -0.49 22.25
N PRO A 115 17.26 0.17 23.19
CA PRO A 115 18.70 0.34 23.12
C PRO A 115 19.37 -1.02 22.98
N VAL A 116 20.18 -1.21 21.93
CA VAL A 116 20.94 -2.44 21.74
C VAL A 116 22.23 -2.36 22.55
N GLY A 117 22.35 -3.20 23.59
CA GLY A 117 23.55 -3.30 24.41
C GLY A 117 23.70 -2.20 25.47
N ASP A 118 24.93 -1.90 25.85
CA ASP A 118 25.28 -0.82 26.79
C ASP A 118 25.64 0.49 26.04
N ASP A 119 25.21 0.58 24.76
CA ASP A 119 25.52 1.70 23.90
C ASP A 119 24.83 2.97 24.41
N SER A 120 25.62 4.04 24.52
CA SER A 120 25.16 5.31 25.04
C SER A 120 24.10 5.92 24.13
N ILE A 121 23.06 6.53 24.73
CA ILE A 121 22.10 7.36 24.01
C ILE A 121 22.89 8.47 23.31
N LEU A 122 23.01 8.38 21.99
CA LEU A 122 23.73 9.37 21.20
C LEU A 122 22.99 10.71 21.25
N SER A 123 23.70 11.78 21.55
CA SER A 123 23.11 13.11 21.54
C SER A 123 22.82 13.52 20.10
N MET A 124 21.54 13.73 19.79
CA MET A 124 21.08 14.12 18.45
C MET A 124 20.40 15.48 18.49
N ARG A 125 20.61 16.31 17.47
CA ARG A 125 19.88 17.57 17.29
C ARG A 125 19.59 17.82 15.81
N ILE A 126 18.38 18.27 15.51
CA ILE A 126 18.00 18.63 14.13
C ILE A 126 18.50 20.04 13.84
N ALA A 127 19.13 20.22 12.68
CA ALA A 127 19.63 21.50 12.22
C ALA A 127 19.37 21.71 10.74
N LYS A 128 19.44 22.97 10.30
CA LYS A 128 19.44 23.35 8.90
C LYS A 128 20.88 23.61 8.46
N ALA A 129 21.31 22.91 7.41
CA ALA A 129 22.61 23.10 6.80
C ALA A 129 22.67 24.41 5.98
N PRO A 130 23.87 24.91 5.62
CA PRO A 130 24.04 26.14 4.83
C PRO A 130 23.24 26.14 3.51
N GLU A 131 23.12 24.97 2.88
CA GLU A 131 22.33 24.71 1.67
C GLU A 131 20.80 24.75 1.88
N GLY A 132 20.36 24.88 3.13
CA GLY A 132 18.95 24.94 3.52
C GLY A 132 18.29 23.57 3.74
N THR A 133 19.04 22.47 3.59
CA THR A 133 18.57 21.11 3.85
C THR A 133 18.53 20.81 5.35
N ILE A 134 17.52 20.05 5.77
CA ILE A 134 17.39 19.58 7.15
C ILE A 134 18.35 18.40 7.34
N VAL A 135 19.15 18.46 8.39
CA VAL A 135 20.11 17.44 8.78
C VAL A 135 19.90 17.03 10.22
N LEU A 136 20.22 15.77 10.52
CA LEU A 136 20.32 15.27 11.89
C LEU A 136 21.80 15.30 12.29
N LEU A 137 22.14 16.12 13.29
CA LEU A 137 23.47 16.16 13.87
C LEU A 137 23.55 15.10 14.96
N ILE A 138 24.46 14.15 14.83
CA ILE A 138 24.64 13.01 15.73
C ILE A 138 26.04 13.11 16.33
N LYS A 139 26.15 13.11 17.65
CA LYS A 139 27.42 12.98 18.36
C LYS A 139 27.67 11.51 18.65
N GLU A 140 28.68 10.94 18.02
CA GLU A 140 29.01 9.51 18.11
C GLU A 140 29.91 9.24 19.33
N SER A 141 30.06 7.96 19.71
CA SER A 141 30.90 7.51 20.83
C SER A 141 32.39 7.85 20.69
N ASP A 142 32.85 8.18 19.48
CA ASP A 142 34.20 8.66 19.18
C ASP A 142 34.42 10.15 19.55
N GLY A 143 33.36 10.85 19.95
CA GLY A 143 33.36 12.27 20.29
C GLY A 143 33.24 13.21 19.09
N ASN A 144 33.16 12.69 17.86
CA ASN A 144 32.94 13.46 16.65
C ASN A 144 31.45 13.70 16.39
N ILE A 145 31.16 14.73 15.60
CA ILE A 145 29.80 15.03 15.15
C ILE A 145 29.67 14.68 13.69
N TYR A 146 28.56 14.05 13.34
CA TYR A 146 28.18 13.69 11.99
C TYR A 146 26.89 14.40 11.61
N ALA A 147 26.80 14.86 10.36
CA ALA A 147 25.58 15.35 9.74
C ALA A 147 24.96 14.24 8.89
N GLY A 148 23.81 13.74 9.32
CA GLY A 148 23.01 12.72 8.65
C GLY A 148 21.86 13.33 7.84
N THR A 149 21.67 12.80 6.63
CA THR A 149 20.55 13.04 5.72
C THR A 149 20.00 11.70 5.24
N ASP A 150 18.90 11.70 4.48
CA ASP A 150 18.33 10.50 3.83
C ASP A 150 19.33 9.72 2.96
N LYS A 151 20.38 10.39 2.46
CA LYS A 151 21.34 9.83 1.48
C LYS A 151 22.79 9.88 1.92
N SER A 152 23.14 10.61 2.97
CA SER A 152 24.53 10.81 3.34
C SER A 152 24.74 10.97 4.84
N PHE A 153 25.87 10.47 5.31
CA PHE A 153 26.35 10.58 6.68
C PHE A 153 27.77 11.12 6.63
N LYS A 154 27.96 12.39 7.00
CA LYS A 154 29.24 13.10 6.81
C LYS A 154 29.79 13.61 8.14
N GLN A 155 31.03 13.28 8.44
CA GLN A 155 31.74 13.81 9.60
C GLN A 155 32.00 15.32 9.45
N LEU A 156 31.70 16.08 10.50
CA LEU A 156 32.02 17.50 10.60
C LEU A 156 33.47 17.69 11.10
N PRO A 157 34.17 18.74 10.65
CA PRO A 157 35.51 19.05 11.15
C PRO A 157 35.53 19.23 12.67
N SER A 158 36.58 18.76 13.35
CA SER A 158 36.69 18.80 14.82
C SER A 158 36.68 20.21 15.44
N ASN A 159 36.83 21.26 14.63
CA ASN A 159 36.83 22.66 15.08
C ASN A 159 35.53 23.42 14.74
N SER A 160 34.55 22.78 14.09
CA SER A 160 33.36 23.46 13.59
C SER A 160 32.19 23.40 14.57
N TRP A 161 32.41 23.11 15.86
CA TRP A 161 31.33 22.95 16.83
C TRP A 161 31.75 23.29 18.26
N SER A 162 30.79 23.72 19.07
CA SER A 162 30.95 24.03 20.50
C SER A 162 29.94 23.26 21.33
N VAL A 163 30.35 22.88 22.54
CA VAL A 163 29.52 22.20 23.54
C VAL A 163 29.34 23.06 24.79
N ASP A 164 28.21 22.89 25.48
CA ASP A 164 28.00 23.45 26.82
C ASP A 164 28.79 22.69 27.90
N ALA A 165 28.71 23.18 29.15
CA ALA A 165 29.33 22.55 30.31
C ALA A 165 28.82 21.12 30.58
N ASP A 166 27.64 20.78 30.03
CA ASP A 166 26.98 19.49 30.18
C ASP A 166 27.23 18.55 28.96
N GLY A 167 28.01 19.01 27.97
CA GLY A 167 28.42 18.23 26.81
C GLY A 167 27.43 18.21 25.63
N ASN A 168 26.35 18.99 25.69
CA ASN A 168 25.38 19.16 24.59
C ASN A 168 25.87 20.21 23.58
N LEU A 169 25.46 20.06 22.32
CA LEU A 169 25.85 20.98 21.25
C LEU A 169 25.28 22.38 21.48
N GLN A 170 26.11 23.42 21.59
CA GLN A 170 25.69 24.82 21.65
C GLN A 170 25.73 25.52 20.30
N GLY A 171 26.57 25.05 19.37
CA GLY A 171 26.67 25.62 18.03
C GLY A 171 27.46 24.71 17.09
N VAL A 172 27.05 24.67 15.83
CA VAL A 172 27.85 24.06 14.75
C VAL A 172 27.98 25.10 13.64
N GLU A 173 29.21 25.37 13.20
CA GLU A 173 29.54 26.43 12.25
C GLU A 173 28.82 26.20 10.92
N GLY A 174 28.01 27.17 10.50
CA GLY A 174 27.19 27.09 9.29
C GLY A 174 25.85 26.35 9.45
N TYR A 175 25.58 25.73 10.60
CA TYR A 175 24.31 25.04 10.86
C TYR A 175 23.46 25.84 11.83
N THR A 176 22.18 26.01 11.48
CA THR A 176 21.20 26.67 12.36
C THR A 176 20.34 25.62 13.03
N PHE A 177 20.33 25.58 14.37
CA PHE A 177 19.44 24.69 15.09
C PHE A 177 17.99 25.12 14.92
N LEU A 178 17.13 24.14 14.71
CA LEU A 178 15.69 24.37 14.58
C LEU A 178 15.07 24.54 15.97
N THR A 179 14.07 25.40 16.05
CA THR A 179 13.20 25.55 17.23
C THR A 179 12.20 24.39 17.34
N ASP A 180 11.57 24.22 18.51
CA ASP A 180 10.60 23.13 18.73
C ASP A 180 9.41 23.19 17.74
N GLU A 181 8.94 24.39 17.38
CA GLU A 181 7.88 24.60 16.39
C GLU A 181 8.31 24.18 14.98
N GLU A 182 9.54 24.53 14.60
CA GLU A 182 10.11 24.12 13.30
C GLU A 182 10.36 22.61 13.26
N ILE A 183 10.82 22.01 14.36
CA ILE A 183 11.00 20.56 14.48
C ILE A 183 9.66 19.83 14.31
N ALA A 184 8.58 20.29 14.94
CA ALA A 184 7.27 19.68 14.78
C ALA A 184 6.79 19.70 13.31
N THR A 185 7.00 20.82 12.62
CA THR A 185 6.68 20.97 11.19
C THR A 185 7.50 20.02 10.31
N VAL A 186 8.79 19.89 10.63
CA VAL A 186 9.72 18.98 9.95
C VAL A 186 9.31 17.52 10.17
N LEU A 187 8.98 17.12 11.40
CA LEU A 187 8.56 15.76 11.70
C LEU A 187 7.26 15.37 11.01
N GLU A 188 6.32 16.31 10.87
CA GLU A 188 5.09 16.09 10.09
C GLU A 188 5.41 15.78 8.62
N GLN A 189 6.36 16.52 8.03
CA GLN A 189 6.85 16.28 6.67
C GLN A 189 7.52 14.89 6.50
N TYR A 190 8.22 14.41 7.53
CA TYR A 190 8.88 13.10 7.53
C TYR A 190 8.04 11.96 8.10
N SER A 191 6.81 12.21 8.56
CA SER A 191 5.93 11.18 9.14
C SER A 191 5.60 10.03 8.20
N ASN A 192 5.72 10.22 6.88
CA ASN A 192 5.51 9.15 5.89
C ASN A 192 6.68 8.15 5.80
N TYR A 193 7.79 8.40 6.49
CA TYR A 193 8.97 7.51 6.53
C TYR A 193 9.01 6.59 7.75
N PHE A 194 8.08 6.76 8.70
CA PHE A 194 7.99 5.99 9.94
C PHE A 194 6.63 5.29 10.05
#